data_AF-A0A918ECY9-F1
#
_entry.id   AF-A0A918ECY9-F1
#
_cell.length_a   1.000
_cell.length_b   1.000
_cell.length_c   1.000
_cell.angle_alpha   90.00
_cell.angle_beta   90.00
_cell.angle_gamma   90.00
#
_symmetry.space_group_name_H-M   'P 1'
#
loop_
_entity.id
_entity.type
_entity.pdbx_description
1 polymer ?
#
loop_
_entity_poly.entity_id
_entity_poly.type
_entity_poly.pdbx_seq_one_letter_code
_entity_poly.pdbx_strand_id
1 'polypeptide(L)'
;MSRKTHCPKRWPIAPVGRPHGTPLTLAQREVVRRCRALPQLTDPLEIELVVSHAVSDVPVDEEFWAGVIEHAVSLPTRRNEALLRALAALLTGRPREWAARAAPPLPPELVVGEAWICDRSIDAGYLALICSYSYGVREHAMVFLVDELAGGMVRKAFVTRDVAVALVRLSEQGPLEQVAPAAAHWLLSKSYDRLDRQADLAVDVEVWRTRLLAGRRIALAFG
;
A
#
# COMPACT_ATOMS: atom_id res chain seq x y z
N MET A 1 37.68 18.35 -21.18
CA MET A 1 36.65 17.33 -20.89
C MET A 1 35.60 17.94 -19.98
N SER A 2 34.40 18.22 -20.50
CA SER A 2 33.30 18.83 -19.72
C SER A 2 32.20 17.78 -19.53
N ARG A 3 31.99 17.33 -18.29
CA ARG A 3 30.86 16.46 -17.92
C ARG A 3 29.59 17.29 -18.02
N LYS A 4 28.83 17.10 -19.11
CA LYS A 4 27.45 17.59 -19.20
C LYS A 4 26.62 16.83 -18.16
N THR A 5 26.29 17.51 -17.07
CA THR A 5 25.27 17.04 -16.12
C THR A 5 23.96 16.94 -16.89
N HIS A 6 23.51 15.71 -17.13
CA HIS A 6 22.26 15.43 -17.83
C HIS A 6 21.12 15.90 -16.94
N CYS A 7 20.56 17.08 -17.21
CA CYS A 7 19.34 17.51 -16.55
C CYS A 7 18.20 16.66 -17.14
N PRO A 8 17.49 15.81 -16.36
CA PRO A 8 16.39 15.04 -16.89
C PRO A 8 15.32 15.99 -17.42
N LYS A 9 14.88 15.76 -18.65
CA LYS A 9 13.84 16.52 -19.34
C LYS A 9 12.60 16.53 -18.43
N ARG A 10 12.18 17.71 -17.96
CA ARG A 10 11.04 17.87 -17.03
C ARG A 10 9.75 17.80 -17.85
N TRP A 11 8.92 16.80 -17.57
CA TRP A 11 7.63 16.64 -18.22
C TRP A 11 6.51 16.97 -17.24
N PRO A 12 5.47 17.70 -17.67
CA PRO A 12 4.38 18.08 -16.78
C PRO A 12 3.58 16.86 -16.34
N ILE A 13 3.36 16.76 -15.03
CA ILE A 13 2.44 15.81 -14.41
C ILE A 13 1.01 16.38 -14.61
N ALA A 14 0.44 16.25 -15.82
CA ALA A 14 -0.90 16.76 -16.14
C ALA A 14 -2.01 15.82 -15.62
N PRO A 15 -3.19 16.30 -15.16
CA PRO A 15 -3.78 17.64 -15.31
C PRO A 15 -3.79 18.46 -14.00
N VAL A 16 -2.91 18.17 -13.04
CA VAL A 16 -2.82 18.98 -11.82
C VAL A 16 -2.16 20.29 -12.26
N GLY A 17 -2.97 21.33 -12.50
CA GLY A 17 -2.58 22.64 -13.02
C GLY A 17 -1.72 23.45 -12.04
N ARG A 18 -0.71 22.81 -11.44
CA ARG A 18 0.21 23.43 -10.50
C ARG A 18 1.40 24.01 -11.25
N PRO A 19 1.74 25.29 -11.01
CA PRO A 19 2.97 25.87 -11.48
C PRO A 19 4.16 25.06 -10.96
N HIS A 20 5.15 24.86 -11.83
CA HIS A 20 6.37 24.18 -11.44
C HIS A 20 7.05 24.85 -10.25
N GLY A 21 7.46 24.06 -9.26
CA GLY A 21 8.10 24.57 -8.04
C GLY A 21 7.14 25.08 -6.96
N THR A 22 5.85 24.69 -7.04
CA THR A 22 4.90 24.93 -5.96
C THR A 22 5.44 24.33 -4.65
N PRO A 23 5.48 25.09 -3.55
CA PRO A 23 5.96 24.57 -2.27
C PRO A 23 5.06 23.44 -1.79
N LEU A 24 5.67 22.41 -1.19
CA LEU A 24 4.92 21.32 -0.58
C LEU A 24 3.98 21.85 0.52
N THR A 25 2.77 21.29 0.57
CA THR A 25 1.85 21.52 1.69
C THR A 25 2.45 20.95 2.99
N LEU A 26 1.90 21.35 4.15
CA LEU A 26 2.35 20.80 5.44
C LEU A 26 2.24 19.28 5.49
N ALA A 27 1.11 18.72 5.03
CA ALA A 27 0.90 17.28 4.96
C ALA A 27 1.92 16.57 4.05
N GLN A 28 2.18 17.12 2.86
CA GLN A 28 3.17 16.54 1.94
C GLN A 28 4.59 16.57 2.53
N ARG A 29 4.99 17.70 3.16
CA ARG A 29 6.29 17.80 3.85
C ARG A 29 6.43 16.77 4.95
N GLU A 30 5.37 16.58 5.72
CA GLU A 30 5.36 15.62 6.81
C GLU A 30 5.50 14.18 6.32
N VAL A 31 4.81 13.79 5.25
CA VAL A 31 4.97 12.47 4.63
C VAL A 31 6.39 12.27 4.11
N VAL A 32 6.94 13.26 3.38
CA VAL A 32 8.34 13.21 2.94
C VAL A 32 9.27 13.04 4.15
N ARG A 33 9.04 13.77 5.25
CA ARG A 33 9.79 13.68 6.52
C ARG A 33 9.75 12.29 7.13
N ARG A 34 8.58 11.67 7.23
CA ARG A 34 8.37 10.31 7.76
C ARG A 34 9.10 9.25 6.91
N CYS A 35 9.17 9.45 5.60
CA CYS A 35 9.90 8.59 4.67
C CYS A 35 11.44 8.79 4.65
N ARG A 36 12.04 9.46 5.65
CA ARG A 36 13.49 9.72 5.68
C ARG A 36 14.37 8.46 5.76
N ALA A 37 13.83 7.36 6.29
CA ALA A 37 14.57 6.12 6.50
C ALA A 37 14.69 5.25 5.23
N LEU A 38 13.88 5.53 4.19
CA LEU A 38 13.80 4.70 2.97
C LEU A 38 15.16 4.36 2.35
N PRO A 39 16.16 5.26 2.27
CA PRO A 39 17.46 4.93 1.66
C PRO A 39 18.24 3.81 2.33
N GLN A 40 17.91 3.49 3.58
CA GLN A 40 18.59 2.47 4.38
C GLN A 40 17.84 1.14 4.40
N LEU A 41 16.62 1.13 3.88
CA LEU A 41 15.83 -0.09 3.77
C LEU A 41 16.14 -0.79 2.46
N THR A 42 16.31 -2.10 2.55
CA THR A 42 16.53 -2.97 1.38
C THR A 42 15.38 -3.94 1.18
N ASP A 43 14.57 -4.17 2.21
CA ASP A 43 13.44 -5.06 2.15
C ASP A 43 12.22 -4.34 1.53
N PRO A 44 11.67 -4.84 0.40
CA PRO A 44 10.52 -4.22 -0.25
C PRO A 44 9.28 -4.11 0.66
N LEU A 45 9.06 -5.11 1.53
CA LEU A 45 7.92 -5.09 2.43
C LEU A 45 8.05 -3.98 3.48
N GLU A 46 9.25 -3.79 4.03
CA GLU A 46 9.50 -2.72 5.00
C GLU A 46 9.37 -1.34 4.38
N ILE A 47 9.86 -1.17 3.14
CA ILE A 47 9.71 0.07 2.37
C ILE A 47 8.22 0.44 2.25
N GLU A 48 7.37 -0.52 1.90
CA GLU A 48 5.94 -0.27 1.71
C GLU A 48 5.20 0.00 3.00
N LEU A 49 5.55 -0.71 4.08
CA LEU A 49 5.00 -0.45 5.40
C LEU A 49 5.35 0.97 5.88
N VAL A 50 6.58 1.43 5.63
CA VAL A 50 6.99 2.80 5.97
C VAL A 50 6.18 3.83 5.21
N VAL A 51 6.01 3.66 3.89
CA VAL A 51 5.24 4.62 3.08
C VAL A 51 3.75 4.58 3.44
N SER A 52 3.18 3.39 3.63
CA SER A 52 1.77 3.21 4.00
C SER A 52 1.47 3.82 5.37
N HIS A 53 2.34 3.59 6.37
CA HIS A 53 2.21 4.23 7.68
C HIS A 53 2.38 5.75 7.57
N ALA A 54 3.33 6.25 6.76
CA ALA A 54 3.60 7.67 6.63
C ALA A 54 2.35 8.48 6.22
N VAL A 55 1.42 7.88 5.48
CA VAL A 55 0.19 8.52 4.99
C VAL A 55 -1.08 8.12 5.74
N SER A 56 -0.98 7.31 6.79
CA SER A 56 -2.14 6.69 7.46
C SER A 56 -3.15 7.67 8.08
N ASP A 57 -2.70 8.87 8.42
CA ASP A 57 -3.46 9.98 9.03
C ASP A 57 -3.67 11.16 8.06
N VAL A 58 -3.38 10.98 6.76
CA VAL A 58 -3.45 12.04 5.75
C VAL A 58 -4.44 11.66 4.65
N PRO A 59 -5.40 12.53 4.30
CA PRO A 59 -6.20 12.32 3.11
C PRO A 59 -5.28 12.46 1.88
N VAL A 60 -5.13 11.37 1.14
CA VAL A 60 -4.30 11.31 -0.06
C VAL A 60 -5.19 11.22 -1.29
N ASP A 61 -5.03 12.17 -2.20
CA ASP A 61 -5.63 12.17 -3.53
C ASP A 61 -4.53 12.26 -4.60
N GLU A 62 -4.92 12.34 -5.86
CA GLU A 62 -3.94 12.48 -6.94
C GLU A 62 -3.13 13.78 -6.86
N GLU A 63 -3.73 14.89 -6.41
CA GLU A 63 -3.04 16.17 -6.27
C GLU A 63 -1.98 16.12 -5.17
N PHE A 64 -2.29 15.44 -4.06
CA PHE A 64 -1.36 15.14 -2.99
C PHE A 64 -0.12 14.42 -3.55
N TRP A 65 -0.33 13.32 -4.29
CA TRP A 65 0.77 12.54 -4.85
C TRP A 65 1.55 13.30 -5.93
N ALA A 66 0.87 14.06 -6.79
CA ALA A 66 1.52 14.89 -7.80
C ALA A 66 2.53 15.85 -7.17
N GLY A 67 2.16 16.54 -6.08
CA GLY A 67 3.08 17.44 -5.39
C GLY A 67 4.28 16.74 -4.74
N VAL A 68 4.07 15.56 -4.14
CA VAL A 68 5.17 14.76 -3.56
C VAL A 68 6.15 14.29 -4.65
N ILE A 69 5.62 13.79 -5.77
CA ILE A 69 6.42 13.29 -6.90
C ILE A 69 7.17 14.44 -7.57
N GLU A 70 6.51 15.57 -7.84
CA GLU A 70 7.14 16.75 -8.43
C GLU A 70 8.29 17.26 -7.56
N HIS A 71 8.06 17.36 -6.25
CA HIS A 71 9.11 17.74 -5.31
C HIS A 71 10.32 16.79 -5.38
N ALA A 72 10.05 15.48 -5.33
CA ALA A 72 11.11 14.47 -5.37
C ALA A 72 11.90 14.51 -6.69
N VAL A 73 11.24 14.74 -7.83
CA VAL A 73 11.88 14.93 -9.15
C VAL A 73 12.70 16.21 -9.22
N SER A 74 12.24 17.29 -8.59
CA SER A 74 12.92 18.59 -8.61
C SER A 74 14.24 18.60 -7.83
N LEU A 75 14.39 17.70 -6.84
CA LEU A 75 15.54 17.60 -5.95
C LEU A 75 16.11 16.16 -5.96
N PRO A 76 16.93 15.80 -6.96
CA PRO A 76 17.45 14.44 -7.11
C PRO A 76 18.49 14.14 -6.01
N THR A 77 18.01 13.57 -4.92
CA THR A 77 18.82 13.08 -3.80
C THR A 77 18.56 11.58 -3.64
N ARG A 78 19.51 10.83 -3.04
CA ARG A 78 19.32 9.39 -2.75
C ARG A 78 18.00 9.11 -1.99
N ARG A 79 17.57 10.06 -1.15
CA ARG A 79 16.28 10.00 -0.43
C ARG A 79 15.08 10.12 -1.35
N ASN A 80 15.07 11.12 -2.22
CA ASN A 80 13.96 11.35 -3.13
C ASN A 80 13.89 10.27 -4.20
N GLU A 81 15.04 9.75 -4.64
CA GLU A 81 15.08 8.57 -5.50
C GLU A 81 14.48 7.34 -4.83
N ALA A 82 14.85 7.04 -3.58
CA ALA A 82 14.26 5.92 -2.82
C ALA A 82 12.75 6.09 -2.64
N LEU A 83 12.29 7.32 -2.36
CA LEU A 83 10.88 7.64 -2.29
C LEU A 83 10.17 7.40 -3.62
N LEU A 84 10.70 7.91 -4.74
CA LEU A 84 10.10 7.71 -6.07
C LEU A 84 9.98 6.23 -6.43
N ARG A 85 11.02 5.42 -6.14
CA ARG A 85 10.97 3.96 -6.38
C ARG A 85 9.90 3.28 -5.51
N ALA A 86 9.78 3.69 -4.25
CA ALA A 86 8.75 3.17 -3.35
C ALA A 86 7.34 3.53 -3.84
N LEU A 87 7.13 4.78 -4.29
CA LEU A 87 5.85 5.22 -4.85
C LEU A 87 5.53 4.51 -6.17
N ALA A 88 6.52 4.29 -7.04
CA ALA A 88 6.34 3.53 -8.28
C ALA A 88 5.92 2.07 -8.04
N ALA A 89 6.38 1.48 -6.92
CA ALA A 89 5.98 0.15 -6.52
C ALA A 89 4.61 0.13 -5.84
N LEU A 90 4.32 1.10 -4.95
CA LEU A 90 3.19 1.05 -4.04
C LEU A 90 1.90 1.68 -4.58
N LEU A 91 1.99 2.78 -5.34
CA LEU A 91 0.81 3.49 -5.81
C LEU A 91 0.08 2.73 -6.93
N THR A 92 -1.17 3.10 -7.18
CA THR A 92 -1.99 2.59 -8.28
C THR A 92 -2.45 3.74 -9.18
N GLY A 93 -3.00 3.43 -10.36
CA GLY A 93 -3.51 4.44 -11.30
C GLY A 93 -2.45 5.45 -11.79
N ARG A 94 -2.88 6.69 -12.05
CA ARG A 94 -2.01 7.76 -12.58
C ARG A 94 -0.81 8.11 -11.68
N PRO A 95 -0.94 8.21 -10.35
CA PRO A 95 0.21 8.46 -9.47
C PRO A 95 1.33 7.44 -9.61
N ARG A 96 0.98 6.15 -9.81
CA ARG A 96 1.96 5.09 -10.10
C ARG A 96 2.74 5.39 -11.38
N GLU A 97 2.03 5.74 -12.46
CA GLU A 97 2.66 6.04 -13.74
C GLU A 97 3.62 7.21 -13.66
N TRP A 98 3.24 8.28 -12.95
CA TRP A 98 4.10 9.45 -12.76
C TRP A 98 5.38 9.09 -12.00
N ALA A 99 5.26 8.33 -10.91
CA ALA A 99 6.40 7.87 -10.13
C ALA A 99 7.29 6.92 -10.96
N ALA A 100 6.70 5.94 -11.66
CA ALA A 100 7.42 4.94 -12.44
C ALA A 100 8.19 5.55 -13.64
N ARG A 101 7.67 6.64 -14.24
CA ARG A 101 8.40 7.40 -15.27
C ARG A 101 9.62 8.12 -14.71
N ALA A 102 9.56 8.55 -13.45
CA ALA A 102 10.67 9.24 -12.79
C ALA A 102 11.72 8.27 -12.25
N ALA A 103 11.30 7.16 -11.64
CA ALA A 103 12.17 6.09 -11.17
C ALA A 103 11.45 4.74 -11.27
N PRO A 104 12.05 3.73 -11.93
CA PRO A 104 11.46 2.39 -11.98
C PRO A 104 11.42 1.77 -10.58
N PRO A 105 10.42 0.92 -10.28
CA PRO A 105 10.33 0.23 -9.00
C PRO A 105 11.56 -0.69 -8.77
N LEU A 106 11.89 -0.94 -7.50
CA LEU A 106 12.93 -1.91 -7.15
C LEU A 106 12.42 -3.34 -7.35
N PRO A 107 13.17 -4.22 -8.02
CA PRO A 107 12.88 -5.66 -7.98
C PRO A 107 13.18 -6.23 -6.58
N PRO A 108 12.60 -7.40 -6.22
CA PRO A 108 11.66 -8.19 -7.02
C PRO A 108 10.24 -7.61 -7.06
N GLU A 109 9.48 -7.97 -8.08
CA GLU A 109 8.05 -7.66 -8.14
C GLU A 109 7.26 -8.50 -7.12
N LEU A 110 6.09 -8.00 -6.72
CA LEU A 110 5.20 -8.68 -5.79
C LEU A 110 4.34 -9.70 -6.54
N VAL A 111 4.37 -10.95 -6.10
CA VAL A 111 3.52 -12.01 -6.62
C VAL A 111 2.41 -12.32 -5.63
N VAL A 112 1.17 -12.44 -6.12
CA VAL A 112 0.02 -12.89 -5.33
C VAL A 112 0.11 -14.40 -5.15
N GLY A 113 0.05 -14.86 -3.91
CA GLY A 113 0.07 -16.27 -3.54
C GLY A 113 -1.33 -16.81 -3.29
N GLU A 114 -1.45 -17.64 -2.28
CA GLU A 114 -2.67 -18.34 -1.90
C GLU A 114 -3.54 -17.47 -0.97
N ALA A 115 -4.82 -17.83 -0.86
CA ALA A 115 -5.76 -17.14 0.03
C ALA A 115 -6.65 -18.14 0.77
N TRP A 116 -7.00 -17.79 2.01
CA TRP A 116 -7.86 -18.60 2.86
C TRP A 116 -8.84 -17.75 3.64
N ILE A 117 -10.01 -18.33 3.91
CA ILE A 117 -11.08 -17.74 4.71
C ILE A 117 -11.34 -18.63 5.92
N CYS A 118 -11.49 -17.99 7.08
CA CYS A 118 -12.13 -18.59 8.24
C CYS A 118 -13.43 -17.83 8.49
N ASP A 119 -14.55 -18.47 8.15
CA ASP A 119 -15.88 -17.88 8.30
C ASP A 119 -16.44 -18.20 9.69
N ARG A 120 -16.62 -17.14 10.49
CA ARG A 120 -17.25 -17.19 11.81
C ARG A 120 -18.43 -16.22 11.86
N SER A 121 -19.03 -15.90 10.71
CA SER A 121 -20.07 -14.86 10.58
C SER A 121 -21.32 -15.22 11.39
N ILE A 122 -21.69 -16.51 11.43
CA ILE A 122 -22.85 -16.99 12.18
C ILE A 122 -22.55 -17.03 13.69
N ASP A 123 -21.38 -17.54 14.08
CA ASP A 123 -21.06 -17.84 15.47
C ASP A 123 -20.51 -16.63 16.25
N ALA A 124 -19.74 -15.78 15.58
CA ALA A 124 -18.97 -14.69 16.19
C ALA A 124 -19.04 -13.38 15.40
N GLY A 125 -19.78 -13.34 14.29
CA GLY A 125 -20.04 -12.12 13.55
C GLY A 125 -18.89 -11.60 12.71
N TYR A 126 -17.86 -12.42 12.43
CA TYR A 126 -16.72 -11.98 11.62
C TYR A 126 -16.28 -13.03 10.60
N LEU A 127 -15.64 -12.53 9.54
CA LEU A 127 -14.92 -13.31 8.55
C LEU A 127 -13.44 -12.92 8.61
N ALA A 128 -12.57 -13.90 8.80
CA ALA A 128 -11.13 -13.68 8.75
C ALA A 128 -10.59 -14.12 7.40
N LEU A 129 -9.79 -13.27 6.77
CA LEU A 129 -9.15 -13.52 5.48
C LEU A 129 -7.65 -13.43 5.64
N ILE A 130 -6.93 -14.40 5.06
CA ILE A 130 -5.49 -14.37 4.92
C ILE A 130 -5.12 -14.50 3.44
N CYS A 131 -4.25 -13.62 2.96
CA CYS A 131 -3.71 -13.67 1.60
C CYS A 131 -2.19 -13.65 1.69
N SER A 132 -1.53 -14.63 1.06
CA SER A 132 -0.07 -14.66 0.97
C SER A 132 0.44 -13.94 -0.28
N TYR A 133 1.65 -13.42 -0.17
CA TYR A 133 2.35 -12.70 -1.21
C TYR A 133 3.84 -12.94 -1.10
N SER A 134 4.57 -12.83 -2.20
CA SER A 134 6.02 -13.01 -2.20
C SER A 134 6.78 -11.93 -2.95
N TYR A 135 7.91 -11.54 -2.35
CA TYR A 135 8.98 -10.79 -3.00
C TYR A 135 10.11 -11.75 -3.33
N GLY A 136 10.08 -12.32 -4.53
CA GLY A 136 10.97 -13.43 -4.89
C GLY A 136 10.72 -14.63 -3.97
N VAL A 137 11.72 -15.02 -3.18
CA VAL A 137 11.62 -16.15 -2.23
C VAL A 137 11.09 -15.76 -0.84
N ARG A 138 10.85 -14.46 -0.59
CA ARG A 138 10.40 -13.98 0.72
C ARG A 138 8.88 -13.88 0.75
N GLU A 139 8.25 -14.86 1.39
CA GLU A 139 6.81 -14.88 1.60
C GLU A 139 6.40 -14.00 2.80
N HIS A 140 5.21 -13.41 2.70
CA HIS A 140 4.51 -12.76 3.79
C HIS A 140 3.00 -12.91 3.55
N ALA A 141 2.20 -12.65 4.58
CA ALA A 141 0.76 -12.62 4.46
C ALA A 141 0.18 -11.34 5.05
N MET A 142 -0.92 -10.90 4.46
CA MET A 142 -1.83 -9.96 5.10
C MET A 142 -3.00 -10.72 5.70
N VAL A 143 -3.34 -10.37 6.93
CA VAL A 143 -4.49 -10.92 7.64
C VAL A 143 -5.48 -9.79 7.88
N PHE A 144 -6.74 -10.06 7.57
CA PHE A 144 -7.84 -9.12 7.70
C PHE A 144 -8.94 -9.76 8.52
N LEU A 145 -9.55 -8.98 9.41
CA LEU A 145 -10.78 -9.36 10.10
C LEU A 145 -11.88 -8.43 9.60
N VAL A 146 -12.84 -9.02 8.90
CA VAL A 146 -14.03 -8.37 8.38
C VAL A 146 -15.16 -8.57 9.39
N ASP A 147 -15.71 -7.47 9.89
CA ASP A 147 -16.84 -7.49 10.82
C ASP A 147 -18.15 -7.52 10.02
N GLU A 148 -18.81 -8.67 9.99
CA GLU A 148 -20.04 -8.90 9.24
C GLU A 148 -21.26 -8.29 9.95
N LEU A 149 -21.22 -8.16 11.28
CA LEU A 149 -22.28 -7.50 12.06
C LEU A 149 -22.27 -5.98 11.81
N ALA A 150 -21.10 -5.40 11.54
CA ALA A 150 -20.93 -4.02 11.14
C ALA A 150 -21.07 -3.80 9.62
N GLY A 151 -21.71 -4.73 8.89
CA GLY A 151 -21.96 -4.58 7.45
C GLY A 151 -20.82 -5.03 6.54
N GLY A 152 -19.89 -5.83 7.05
CA GLY A 152 -18.81 -6.47 6.30
C GLY A 152 -17.66 -5.50 5.98
N MET A 153 -17.15 -4.81 7.00
CA MET A 153 -16.03 -3.86 6.89
C MET A 153 -14.76 -4.42 7.53
N VAL A 154 -13.59 -3.98 7.05
CA VAL A 154 -12.31 -4.38 7.66
C VAL A 154 -12.14 -3.66 9.01
N ARG A 155 -12.13 -4.44 10.09
CA ARG A 155 -11.98 -3.91 11.46
C ARG A 155 -10.56 -4.02 11.99
N LYS A 156 -9.83 -5.07 11.58
CA LYS A 156 -8.41 -5.26 11.87
C LYS A 156 -7.68 -5.70 10.62
N ALA A 157 -6.46 -5.22 10.46
CA ALA A 157 -5.55 -5.67 9.40
C ALA A 157 -4.12 -5.66 9.94
N PHE A 158 -3.33 -6.66 9.61
CA PHE A 158 -1.89 -6.66 9.91
C PHE A 158 -1.12 -7.50 8.90
N VAL A 159 0.20 -7.36 8.93
CA VAL A 159 1.13 -8.08 8.06
C VAL A 159 2.01 -9.00 8.89
N THR A 160 2.27 -10.21 8.40
CA THR A 160 3.16 -11.17 9.06
C THR A 160 4.06 -11.87 8.04
N ARG A 161 5.27 -12.24 8.46
CA ARG A 161 6.16 -13.13 7.70
C ARG A 161 5.97 -14.60 8.07
N ASP A 162 5.40 -14.87 9.24
CA ASP A 162 5.17 -16.22 9.74
C ASP A 162 3.84 -16.76 9.21
N VAL A 163 3.76 -16.96 7.89
CA VAL A 163 2.51 -17.36 7.19
C VAL A 163 1.96 -18.67 7.75
N ALA A 164 2.81 -19.68 7.91
CA ALA A 164 2.40 -20.97 8.48
C ALA A 164 1.85 -20.83 9.90
N VAL A 165 2.46 -20.00 10.74
CA VAL A 165 1.98 -19.75 12.11
C VAL A 165 0.63 -19.04 12.09
N ALA A 166 0.45 -18.07 11.18
CA ALA A 166 -0.82 -17.37 11.03
C ALA A 166 -1.94 -18.33 10.58
N LEU A 167 -1.67 -19.24 9.65
CA LEU A 167 -2.62 -20.25 9.20
C LEU A 167 -3.00 -21.22 10.34
N VAL A 168 -2.02 -21.70 11.11
CA VAL A 168 -2.27 -22.58 12.27
C VAL A 168 -3.12 -21.86 13.32
N ARG A 169 -2.76 -20.63 13.69
CA ARG A 169 -3.53 -19.86 14.68
C ARG A 169 -4.94 -19.55 14.21
N LEU A 170 -5.13 -19.34 12.91
CA LEU A 170 -6.45 -19.06 12.36
C LEU A 170 -7.32 -20.32 12.29
N SER A 171 -6.73 -21.48 11.97
CA SER A 171 -7.46 -22.75 11.98
C SER A 171 -7.90 -23.20 13.38
N GLU A 172 -7.24 -22.73 14.44
CA GLU A 172 -7.69 -22.88 15.82
C GLU A 172 -8.99 -22.11 16.13
N GLN A 173 -9.35 -21.09 15.33
CA GLN A 173 -10.57 -20.31 15.52
C GLN A 173 -11.79 -20.90 14.79
N GLY A 174 -11.56 -21.74 13.77
CA GLY A 174 -12.60 -22.36 12.98
C GLY A 174 -12.06 -22.99 11.69
N PRO A 175 -12.92 -23.63 10.88
CA PRO A 175 -12.52 -24.22 9.61
C PRO A 175 -11.85 -23.18 8.72
N LEU A 176 -10.71 -23.55 8.15
CA LEU A 176 -9.96 -22.72 7.23
C LEU A 176 -10.12 -23.28 5.82
N GLU A 177 -10.77 -22.51 4.96
CA GLU A 177 -11.06 -22.88 3.58
C GLU A 177 -10.13 -22.13 2.64
N GLN A 178 -9.45 -22.86 1.76
CA GLN A 178 -8.67 -22.24 0.70
C GLN A 178 -9.63 -21.71 -0.37
N VAL A 179 -9.40 -20.47 -0.81
CA VAL A 179 -10.22 -19.80 -1.82
C VAL A 179 -9.35 -19.27 -2.94
N ALA A 180 -9.96 -19.04 -4.11
CA ALA A 180 -9.27 -18.40 -5.21
C ALA A 180 -8.79 -16.99 -4.79
N PRO A 181 -7.53 -16.60 -5.07
CA PRO A 181 -7.02 -15.29 -4.69
C PRO A 181 -7.88 -14.14 -5.23
N ALA A 182 -8.40 -14.24 -6.45
CA ALA A 182 -9.30 -13.22 -7.01
C ALA A 182 -10.59 -13.04 -6.17
N ALA A 183 -11.17 -14.13 -5.64
CA ALA A 183 -12.35 -14.06 -4.80
C ALA A 183 -12.05 -13.38 -3.46
N ALA A 184 -10.92 -13.72 -2.84
CA ALA A 184 -10.43 -13.08 -1.62
C ALA A 184 -10.23 -11.56 -1.79
N HIS A 185 -9.56 -11.14 -2.86
CA HIS A 185 -9.31 -9.72 -3.11
C HIS A 185 -10.58 -8.95 -3.51
N TRP A 186 -11.58 -9.62 -4.09
CA TRP A 186 -12.90 -9.04 -4.31
C TRP A 186 -13.65 -8.76 -3.01
N LEU A 187 -13.60 -9.69 -2.05
CA LEU A 187 -14.15 -9.48 -0.71
C LEU A 187 -13.45 -8.31 -0.01
N LEU A 188 -12.12 -8.24 -0.10
CA LEU A 188 -11.35 -7.10 0.44
C LEU A 188 -11.72 -5.79 -0.20
N SER A 189 -11.82 -5.74 -1.54
CA SER A 189 -12.22 -4.55 -2.28
C SER A 189 -13.55 -4.01 -1.77
N LYS A 190 -14.56 -4.88 -1.65
CA LYS A 190 -15.87 -4.51 -1.09
C LYS A 190 -15.80 -4.02 0.35
N SER A 191 -14.98 -4.66 1.17
CA SER A 191 -14.86 -4.34 2.60
C SER A 191 -14.17 -2.98 2.81
N TYR A 192 -13.17 -2.64 1.99
CA TYR A 192 -12.55 -1.31 1.98
C TYR A 192 -13.47 -0.25 1.37
N ASP A 193 -14.21 -0.55 0.30
CA ASP A 193 -15.21 0.37 -0.26
C ASP A 193 -16.26 0.79 0.79
N ARG A 194 -16.66 -0.13 1.66
CA ARG A 194 -17.57 0.15 2.78
C ARG A 194 -16.92 1.02 3.85
N LEU A 195 -15.69 0.70 4.23
CA LEU A 195 -14.90 1.49 5.17
C LEU A 195 -14.77 2.95 4.69
N ASP A 196 -14.54 3.16 3.40
CA ASP A 196 -14.35 4.48 2.80
C ASP A 196 -15.59 5.35 2.82
N ARG A 197 -16.76 4.73 2.79
CA ARG A 197 -18.05 5.42 2.90
C ARG A 197 -18.42 5.77 4.35
N GLN A 198 -17.66 5.26 5.32
CA GLN A 198 -17.96 5.34 6.74
C GLN A 198 -16.73 5.80 7.55
N ALA A 199 -16.28 7.02 7.28
CA ALA A 199 -15.05 7.59 7.85
C ALA A 199 -15.08 7.77 9.38
N ASP A 200 -16.26 7.84 10.01
CA ASP A 200 -16.40 8.13 11.45
C ASP A 200 -16.35 6.86 12.35
N LEU A 201 -16.19 5.68 11.77
CA LEU A 201 -16.22 4.41 12.50
C LEU A 201 -14.87 4.05 13.14
N ALA A 202 -14.94 3.57 14.38
CA ALA A 202 -13.79 3.14 15.15
C ALA A 202 -13.23 1.80 14.63
N VAL A 203 -12.26 1.87 13.73
CA VAL A 203 -11.45 0.73 13.29
C VAL A 203 -10.04 0.77 13.91
N ASP A 204 -9.37 -0.37 13.93
CA ASP A 204 -8.00 -0.48 14.45
C ASP A 204 -7.05 0.42 13.65
N VAL A 205 -6.10 1.06 14.34
CA VAL A 205 -5.09 1.94 13.72
C VAL A 205 -4.28 1.21 12.65
N GLU A 206 -4.08 -0.10 12.79
CA GLU A 206 -3.35 -0.90 11.81
C GLU A 206 -4.09 -1.01 10.46
N VAL A 207 -5.42 -0.88 10.44
CA VAL A 207 -6.19 -0.80 9.18
C VAL A 207 -5.77 0.43 8.39
N TRP A 208 -5.66 1.58 9.05
CA TRP A 208 -5.20 2.82 8.42
C TRP A 208 -3.72 2.75 8.02
N ARG A 209 -2.87 2.17 8.87
CA ARG A 209 -1.43 2.00 8.59
C ARG A 209 -1.14 1.09 7.42
N THR A 210 -1.98 0.10 7.16
CA THR A 210 -1.81 -0.87 6.07
C THR A 210 -2.70 -0.60 4.87
N ARG A 211 -3.54 0.45 4.90
CA ARG A 211 -4.52 0.76 3.85
C ARG A 211 -3.92 0.91 2.46
N LEU A 212 -2.86 1.70 2.32
CA LEU A 212 -2.21 1.90 1.01
C LEU A 212 -1.58 0.58 0.52
N LEU A 213 -1.01 -0.19 1.44
CA LEU A 213 -0.48 -1.52 1.17
C LEU A 213 -1.60 -2.45 0.66
N ALA A 214 -2.73 -2.54 1.36
CA ALA A 214 -3.90 -3.34 0.97
C ALA A 214 -4.45 -2.91 -0.41
N GLY A 215 -4.57 -1.61 -0.67
CA GLY A 215 -5.02 -1.09 -1.95
C GLY A 215 -4.16 -1.55 -3.13
N ARG A 216 -2.84 -1.62 -2.95
CA ARG A 216 -1.94 -2.22 -3.96
C ARG A 216 -2.22 -3.70 -4.18
N ARG A 217 -2.42 -4.48 -3.11
CA ARG A 217 -2.64 -5.93 -3.23
C ARG A 217 -3.95 -6.22 -3.97
N ILE A 218 -4.99 -5.45 -3.65
CA ILE A 218 -6.27 -5.49 -4.34
C ILE A 218 -6.08 -5.19 -5.83
N ALA A 219 -5.37 -4.11 -6.18
CA ALA A 219 -5.10 -3.80 -7.59
C ALA A 219 -4.34 -4.91 -8.32
N LEU A 220 -3.28 -5.46 -7.72
CA LEU A 220 -2.49 -6.54 -8.32
C LEU A 220 -3.29 -7.82 -8.58
N ALA A 221 -4.29 -8.11 -7.75
CA ALA A 221 -5.13 -9.28 -7.94
C ALA A 221 -6.14 -9.14 -9.09
N PHE A 222 -6.41 -7.91 -9.55
CA PHE A 222 -7.34 -7.63 -10.65
C PHE A 222 -6.66 -7.30 -11.99
N GLY A 223 -5.37 -6.95 -12.00
CA GLY A 223 -4.61 -6.59 -13.20
C GLY A 223 -4.63 -5.10 -13.50
#